data_AF-A0A3M1X8B7-F1
#
_entry.id   AF-A0A3M1X8B7-F1
#
_cell.length_a   1.000
_cell.length_b   1.000
_cell.length_c   1.000
_cell.angle_alpha   90.00
_cell.angle_beta   90.00
_cell.angle_gamma   90.00
#
_symmetry.space_group_name_H-M   'P 1'
#
loop_
_entity.id
_entity.type
_entity.pdbx_description
1 polymer ?
#
loop_
_entity_poly.entity_id
_entity_poly.type
_entity_poly.pdbx_seq_one_letter_code
_entity_poly.pdbx_strand_id
1 'polypeptide(L)'
;MHLVRGMGLYLVPVEKPERRLQMFKIRIFSDDLSRLKTPLLFVPVFQDQLALPESLRFLEAALEPGLETAMDRASFQGKLEETLILFPRTDQIPVLVLLGAGKVVEWDIEHARRWFGATVKVAQERRQPEFSVFWEKGLPLPKDSEIFFTESAAAMVMATYRMKEFQRNRQEEDGVEITHVNLVWPDAPAELERYLSEGLTLGRTVNHVRHLADLPPNVLTPGRFVEEVRNLAPQYGWKLRVLDRDELEAEGLNCILAVASGSANDPYLVLIEHNPADARGTVGLVGKGVTFDSGGISIKPSKDMDKMKYDMCGAAAVLGAMEMAAQAELPVKLVAAIPLVENLPSHRAMRPSDIIRSYSGQTVEILNTDAEGRLILADALSYVDKNFSPDVIIDLATLTGAIVVALGHLAAGVFSTDGSLIEQLEEAGNLSGERVWSLPMWSEYEELLKSRVADVANIGSSRGAGSITAALFLKKFVHKARWAHIDIAGTAWEMPQRSYRGKGPTGFGVRLLYHWLKHIFLAAKEESQ
;
A
#
# COMPACT_ATOMS: atom_id res chain seq x y z
N MET A 1 -20.96 28.08 -11.34
CA MET A 1 -19.87 29.08 -11.29
C MET A 1 -20.26 30.21 -10.33
N HIS A 2 -19.95 30.14 -9.01
CA HIS A 2 -19.77 31.30 -8.11
C HIS A 2 -19.55 31.06 -6.58
N LEU A 3 -19.28 29.85 -6.06
CA LEU A 3 -19.08 29.69 -4.59
C LEU A 3 -17.87 28.86 -4.11
N VAL A 4 -16.97 28.41 -4.99
CA VAL A 4 -15.70 27.74 -4.57
C VAL A 4 -14.46 28.63 -4.81
N ARG A 5 -14.64 29.88 -5.27
CA ARG A 5 -13.53 30.83 -5.50
C ARG A 5 -12.90 31.42 -4.21
N GLY A 6 -13.36 31.01 -3.03
CA GLY A 6 -12.89 31.56 -1.74
C GLY A 6 -11.98 30.65 -0.91
N MET A 7 -11.88 29.34 -1.21
CA MET A 7 -11.11 28.42 -0.36
C MET A 7 -9.60 28.60 -0.45
N GLY A 8 -9.10 29.24 -1.52
CA GLY A 8 -7.67 29.56 -1.66
C GLY A 8 -7.09 30.41 -0.52
N LEU A 9 -7.93 31.07 0.29
CA LEU A 9 -7.51 31.87 1.45
C LEU A 9 -7.24 31.04 2.72
N TYR A 10 -7.66 29.77 2.78
CA TYR A 10 -7.52 28.90 3.97
C TYR A 10 -6.74 27.62 3.71
N LEU A 11 -6.29 27.37 2.47
CA LEU A 11 -5.50 26.20 2.15
C LEU A 11 -4.06 26.39 2.64
N VAL A 12 -3.60 25.48 3.50
CA VAL A 12 -2.17 25.36 3.82
C VAL A 12 -1.48 24.94 2.52
N PRO A 13 -0.52 25.73 1.99
CA PRO A 13 0.18 25.35 0.77
C PRO A 13 0.89 24.02 1.00
N VAL A 14 0.59 23.03 0.15
CA VAL A 14 1.35 21.78 0.07
C VAL A 14 2.62 22.09 -0.71
N GLU A 15 3.77 21.91 -0.07
CA GLU A 15 5.04 21.96 -0.79
C GLU A 15 5.07 20.81 -1.81
N LYS A 16 5.38 21.11 -3.08
CA LYS A 16 5.44 20.08 -4.13
C LYS A 16 6.38 18.93 -3.70
N PRO A 17 5.97 17.65 -3.86
CA PRO A 17 6.77 16.49 -3.45
C PRO A 17 8.13 16.39 -4.15
N GLU A 18 8.35 17.11 -5.26
CA GLU A 18 9.64 17.22 -5.96
C GLU A 18 10.82 17.62 -5.06
N ARG A 19 10.60 18.24 -3.90
CA ARG A 19 11.66 18.61 -2.95
C ARG A 19 11.92 17.59 -1.82
N ARG A 20 11.21 16.46 -1.79
CA ARG A 20 11.33 15.43 -0.74
C ARG A 20 11.55 14.01 -1.28
N LEU A 21 12.21 13.88 -2.42
CA LEU A 21 12.97 12.65 -2.68
C LEU A 21 14.13 12.63 -1.68
N GLN A 22 13.83 12.18 -0.45
CA GLN A 22 14.84 11.83 0.55
C GLN A 22 15.89 11.04 -0.19
N MET A 23 17.13 11.51 -0.21
CA MET A 23 18.23 10.83 -0.89
C MET A 23 18.64 9.57 -0.13
N PHE A 24 17.69 8.76 0.34
CA PHE A 24 17.94 7.46 0.95
C PHE A 24 18.59 6.56 -0.11
N LYS A 25 19.88 6.29 0.06
CA LYS A 25 20.67 5.43 -0.81
C LYS A 25 21.15 4.22 0.00
N ILE A 26 21.04 3.03 -0.60
CA ILE A 26 21.72 1.84 -0.08
C ILE A 26 23.00 1.62 -0.87
N ARG A 27 24.14 1.48 -0.19
CA ARG A 27 25.42 1.09 -0.79
C ARG A 27 25.81 -0.29 -0.29
N ILE A 28 26.46 -1.08 -1.14
CA ILE A 28 27.01 -2.37 -0.74
C ILE A 28 28.48 -2.16 -0.33
N PHE A 29 28.85 -2.68 0.83
CA PHE A 29 30.24 -2.79 1.25
C PHE A 29 30.65 -4.26 1.22
N SER A 30 31.59 -4.59 0.35
CA SER A 30 32.13 -5.95 0.14
C SER A 30 33.64 -6.05 0.35
N ASP A 31 34.28 -4.96 0.79
CA ASP A 31 35.71 -4.93 1.11
C ASP A 31 36.00 -5.63 2.45
N ASP A 32 37.28 -5.75 2.77
CA ASP A 32 37.77 -6.19 4.09
C ASP A 32 37.08 -5.41 5.23
N LEU A 33 36.33 -6.12 6.07
CA LEU A 33 35.57 -5.55 7.19
C LEU A 33 36.45 -4.78 8.18
N SER A 34 37.74 -5.08 8.28
CA SER A 34 38.69 -4.33 9.12
C SER A 34 38.96 -2.90 8.62
N ARG A 35 38.48 -2.58 7.41
CA ARG A 35 38.54 -1.24 6.80
C ARG A 35 37.21 -0.50 6.84
N LEU A 36 36.13 -1.15 7.29
CA LEU A 36 34.81 -0.55 7.38
C LEU A 36 34.85 0.65 8.32
N LYS A 37 34.52 1.83 7.80
CA LYS A 37 34.34 3.05 8.59
C LYS A 37 32.88 3.45 8.53
N THR A 38 32.20 3.47 9.67
CA THR A 38 30.80 3.85 9.76
C THR A 38 30.49 4.41 11.14
N PRO A 39 29.69 5.49 11.26
CA PRO A 39 29.38 6.08 12.56
C PRO A 39 28.51 5.17 13.44
N LEU A 40 27.77 4.25 12.84
CA LEU A 40 26.83 3.36 13.50
C LEU A 40 26.71 2.05 12.71
N LEU A 41 26.99 0.91 13.33
CA LEU A 41 26.82 -0.42 12.73
C LEU A 41 25.71 -1.20 13.46
N PHE A 42 24.69 -1.64 12.72
CA PHE A 42 23.69 -2.60 13.21
C PHE A 42 24.11 -4.03 12.88
N VAL A 43 24.00 -4.92 13.87
CA VAL A 43 24.31 -6.35 13.72
C VAL A 43 23.13 -7.18 14.22
N PRO A 44 22.62 -8.13 13.42
CA PRO A 44 21.56 -9.03 13.87
C PRO A 44 22.10 -10.02 14.90
N VAL A 45 21.36 -10.21 16.00
CA VAL A 45 21.67 -11.23 17.01
C VAL A 45 20.43 -12.08 17.26
N PHE A 46 20.55 -13.39 17.06
CA PHE A 46 19.44 -14.33 17.27
C PHE A 46 19.45 -14.85 18.72
N GLN A 47 18.27 -15.16 19.26
CA GLN A 47 18.15 -15.68 20.64
C GLN A 47 18.91 -16.99 20.85
N ASP A 48 18.96 -17.82 19.80
CA ASP A 48 19.61 -19.12 19.83
C ASP A 48 21.11 -19.03 19.51
N GLN A 49 21.61 -17.82 19.19
CA GLN A 49 22.98 -17.51 18.79
C GLN A 49 23.38 -16.13 19.34
N LEU A 50 23.52 -16.04 20.67
CA LEU A 50 23.90 -14.81 21.39
C LEU A 50 25.39 -14.47 21.26
N ALA A 51 25.85 -14.30 20.02
CA ALA A 51 27.22 -13.94 19.70
C ALA A 51 27.27 -13.00 18.49
N LEU A 52 28.41 -12.34 18.28
CA LEU A 52 28.65 -11.66 17.02
C LEU A 52 28.86 -12.67 15.88
N PRO A 53 28.45 -12.34 14.64
CA PRO A 53 28.85 -13.07 13.45
C PRO A 53 30.37 -13.26 13.40
N GLU A 54 30.83 -14.39 12.86
CA GLU A 54 32.26 -14.77 12.90
C GLU A 54 33.17 -13.68 12.31
N SER A 55 32.73 -13.10 11.20
CA SER A 55 33.42 -12.03 10.47
C SER A 55 33.53 -10.71 11.24
N LEU A 56 32.76 -10.52 12.31
CA LEU A 56 32.79 -9.34 13.18
C LEU A 56 33.45 -9.57 14.55
N ARG A 57 33.94 -10.78 14.84
CA ARG A 57 34.57 -11.10 16.15
C ARG A 57 35.80 -10.25 16.46
N PHE A 58 36.47 -9.69 15.46
CA PHE A 58 37.59 -8.77 15.68
C PHE A 58 37.19 -7.53 16.51
N LEU A 59 35.89 -7.18 16.55
CA LEU A 59 35.37 -6.08 17.37
C LEU A 59 35.31 -6.41 18.87
N GLU A 60 35.29 -7.69 19.26
CA GLU A 60 35.19 -8.09 20.66
C GLU A 60 36.36 -7.55 21.49
N ALA A 61 37.56 -7.54 20.91
CA ALA A 61 38.76 -6.99 21.56
C ALA A 61 38.66 -5.47 21.83
N ALA A 62 37.78 -4.76 21.14
CA ALA A 62 37.54 -3.33 21.33
C ALA A 62 36.41 -3.04 22.33
N LEU A 63 35.70 -4.05 22.83
CA LEU A 63 34.60 -3.89 23.78
C LEU A 63 35.10 -4.05 25.22
N GLU A 64 34.81 -3.06 26.07
CA GLU A 64 34.95 -3.19 27.53
C GLU A 64 33.58 -2.99 28.19
N PRO A 65 33.13 -3.89 29.09
CA PRO A 65 33.87 -4.98 29.75
C PRO A 65 34.04 -6.27 28.93
N GLY A 66 33.66 -6.27 27.64
CA GLY A 66 33.58 -7.46 26.79
C GLY A 66 32.11 -7.73 26.41
N LEU A 67 31.90 -8.46 25.31
CA LEU A 67 30.57 -8.69 24.73
C LEU A 67 29.63 -9.43 25.70
N GLU A 68 30.05 -10.58 26.22
CA GLU A 68 29.26 -11.43 27.13
C GLU A 68 28.84 -10.66 28.39
N THR A 69 29.79 -10.02 29.08
CA THR A 69 29.49 -9.21 30.27
C THR A 69 28.57 -8.03 29.95
N ALA A 70 28.68 -7.42 28.77
CA ALA A 70 27.79 -6.34 28.36
C ALA A 70 26.35 -6.85 28.11
N MET A 71 26.20 -8.01 27.45
CA MET A 71 24.90 -8.66 27.23
C MET A 71 24.24 -9.07 28.55
N ASP A 72 24.99 -9.67 29.46
CA ASP A 72 24.51 -10.08 30.79
C ASP A 72 24.02 -8.89 31.61
N ARG A 73 24.83 -7.80 31.68
CA ARG A 73 24.47 -6.57 32.41
C ARG A 73 23.23 -5.90 31.84
N ALA A 74 23.04 -5.96 30.53
CA ALA A 74 21.86 -5.44 29.87
C ALA A 74 20.67 -6.40 29.90
N SER A 75 20.86 -7.64 30.38
CA SER A 75 19.88 -8.73 30.28
C SER A 75 19.38 -8.94 28.85
N PHE A 76 20.26 -8.73 27.86
CA PHE A 76 19.93 -8.82 26.45
C PHE A 76 19.72 -10.28 26.04
N GLN A 77 18.57 -10.57 25.41
CA GLN A 77 18.16 -11.94 25.09
C GLN A 77 18.01 -12.19 23.58
N GLY A 78 18.36 -11.23 22.72
CA GLY A 78 18.20 -11.31 21.27
C GLY A 78 16.74 -11.35 20.81
N LYS A 79 15.79 -10.92 21.65
CA LYS A 79 14.36 -10.88 21.29
C LYS A 79 14.17 -9.96 20.08
N LEU A 80 13.17 -10.25 19.25
CA LEU A 80 12.91 -9.44 18.06
C LEU A 80 12.75 -7.95 18.42
N GLU A 81 13.52 -7.09 17.74
CA GLU A 81 13.60 -5.63 17.94
C GLU A 81 14.22 -5.18 19.29
N GLU A 82 14.71 -6.11 20.11
CA GLU A 82 15.48 -5.80 21.32
C GLU A 82 16.81 -5.14 20.93
N THR A 83 17.19 -4.05 21.59
CA THR A 83 18.36 -3.26 21.20
C THR A 83 19.37 -3.22 22.34
N LEU A 84 20.63 -3.56 22.04
CA LEU A 84 21.77 -3.30 22.92
C LEU A 84 22.78 -2.41 22.19
N ILE A 85 23.08 -1.26 22.79
CA ILE A 85 24.01 -0.27 22.24
C ILE A 85 25.35 -0.41 22.95
N LEU A 86 26.40 -0.60 22.16
CA LEU A 86 27.77 -0.77 22.59
C LEU A 86 28.65 0.33 21.97
N PHE A 87 29.75 0.64 22.66
CA PHE A 87 30.71 1.68 22.27
C PHE A 87 32.11 1.06 22.17
N PRO A 88 32.45 0.45 21.03
CA PRO A 88 33.79 -0.09 20.79
C PRO A 88 34.86 1.00 20.92
N ARG A 89 36.04 0.64 21.43
CA ARG A 89 37.23 1.52 21.50
C ARG A 89 37.98 1.61 20.18
N THR A 90 37.25 1.95 19.13
CA THR A 90 37.79 2.15 17.80
C THR A 90 37.06 3.29 17.11
N ASP A 91 37.80 4.16 16.44
CA ASP A 91 37.23 5.25 15.65
C ASP A 91 36.56 4.75 14.36
N GLN A 92 36.80 3.49 13.96
CA GLN A 92 36.21 2.91 12.75
C GLN A 92 34.70 2.67 12.91
N ILE A 93 34.30 2.15 14.06
CA ILE A 93 32.91 1.79 14.40
C ILE A 93 32.67 2.27 15.85
N PRO A 94 32.44 3.57 16.06
CA PRO A 94 32.31 4.16 17.39
C PRO A 94 31.00 3.76 18.08
N VAL A 95 29.98 3.31 17.33
CA VAL A 95 28.73 2.79 17.86
C VAL A 95 28.38 1.47 17.17
N LEU A 96 28.22 0.43 17.99
CA LEU A 96 27.76 -0.89 17.57
C LEU A 96 26.40 -1.15 18.22
N VAL A 97 25.40 -1.52 17.41
CA VAL A 97 24.06 -1.86 17.90
C VAL A 97 23.79 -3.31 17.59
N LEU A 98 23.65 -4.11 18.65
CA LEU A 98 23.10 -5.46 18.54
C LEU A 98 21.59 -5.31 18.51
N LEU A 99 20.98 -5.72 17.40
CA LEU A 99 19.53 -5.69 17.24
C LEU A 99 19.03 -7.13 17.19
N GLY A 100 18.19 -7.49 18.16
CA GLY A 100 17.67 -8.82 18.32
C GLY A 100 16.77 -9.22 17.15
N ALA A 101 17.05 -10.36 16.54
CA ALA A 101 16.34 -10.92 15.39
C ALA A 101 15.29 -11.96 15.79
N GLY A 102 15.16 -12.28 17.08
CA GLY A 102 14.30 -13.36 17.55
C GLY A 102 14.95 -14.73 17.38
N LYS A 103 14.15 -15.79 17.37
CA LYS A 103 14.63 -17.16 17.17
C LYS A 103 14.84 -17.44 15.70
N VAL A 104 15.84 -18.27 15.37
CA VAL A 104 16.13 -18.63 13.98
C VAL A 104 14.95 -19.35 13.34
N VAL A 105 14.25 -20.21 14.10
CA VAL A 105 13.10 -20.99 13.61
C VAL A 105 11.86 -20.14 13.33
N GLU A 106 11.75 -18.95 13.92
CA GLU A 106 10.64 -18.01 13.72
C GLU A 106 10.97 -16.96 12.64
N TRP A 107 12.22 -16.89 12.19
CA TRP A 107 12.68 -15.90 11.23
C TRP A 107 11.98 -16.06 9.88
N ASP A 108 11.13 -15.10 9.53
CA ASP A 108 10.43 -14.99 8.25
C ASP A 108 10.57 -13.58 7.66
N ILE A 109 9.91 -13.30 6.52
CA ILE A 109 9.98 -11.98 5.89
C ILE A 109 9.32 -10.89 6.76
N GLU A 110 8.32 -11.20 7.59
CA GLU A 110 7.75 -10.21 8.51
C GLU A 110 8.73 -9.85 9.63
N HIS A 111 9.47 -10.82 10.16
CA HIS A 111 10.55 -10.57 11.11
C HIS A 111 11.66 -9.73 10.47
N ALA A 112 12.03 -10.01 9.21
CA ALA A 112 12.98 -9.22 8.45
C ALA A 112 12.52 -7.76 8.29
N ARG A 113 11.30 -7.52 7.78
CA ARG A 113 10.75 -6.15 7.64
C ARG A 113 10.76 -5.39 8.96
N ARG A 114 10.38 -6.05 10.05
CA ARG A 114 10.40 -5.47 11.40
C ARG A 114 11.81 -5.10 11.83
N TRP A 115 12.75 -6.03 11.71
CA TRP A 115 14.14 -5.84 12.08
C TRP A 115 14.80 -4.71 11.27
N PHE A 116 14.70 -4.75 9.93
CA PHE A 116 15.26 -3.72 9.06
C PHE A 116 14.59 -2.36 9.27
N GLY A 117 13.27 -2.31 9.44
CA GLY A 117 12.58 -1.06 9.79
C GLY A 117 12.99 -0.50 11.15
N ALA A 118 13.35 -1.36 12.12
CA ALA A 118 13.82 -0.94 13.43
C ALA A 118 15.20 -0.28 13.38
N THR A 119 16.09 -0.71 12.46
CA THR A 119 17.39 -0.04 12.25
C THR A 119 17.21 1.46 11.96
N VAL A 120 16.23 1.80 11.10
CA VAL A 120 15.91 3.18 10.75
C VAL A 120 15.36 3.95 11.95
N LYS A 121 14.45 3.35 12.72
CA LYS A 121 13.90 4.01 13.92
C LYS A 121 14.98 4.31 14.95
N VAL A 122 15.82 3.33 15.27
CA VAL A 122 16.93 3.49 16.22
C VAL A 122 17.93 4.54 15.71
N ALA A 123 18.26 4.54 14.41
CA ALA A 123 19.14 5.55 13.83
C ALA A 123 18.56 6.97 13.94
N GLN A 124 17.24 7.13 13.68
CA GLN A 124 16.54 8.41 13.80
C GLN A 124 16.53 8.93 15.24
N GLU A 125 16.24 8.07 16.21
CA GLU A 125 16.27 8.39 17.66
C GLU A 125 17.67 8.81 18.11
N ARG A 126 18.70 8.19 17.55
CA ARG A 126 20.11 8.54 17.81
C ARG A 126 20.62 9.73 17.00
N ARG A 127 19.78 10.34 16.16
CA ARG A 127 20.16 11.44 15.26
C ARG A 127 21.36 11.09 14.38
N GLN A 128 21.42 9.84 13.90
CA GLN A 128 22.44 9.33 12.98
C GLN A 128 21.88 9.27 11.55
N PRO A 129 22.23 10.23 10.66
CA PRO A 129 21.72 10.28 9.29
C PRO A 129 22.35 9.24 8.36
N GLU A 130 23.47 8.65 8.79
CA GLU A 130 24.20 7.62 8.07
C GLU A 130 24.47 6.45 9.00
N PHE A 131 24.27 5.22 8.53
CA PHE A 131 24.58 4.02 9.29
C PHE A 131 24.85 2.83 8.38
N SER A 132 25.39 1.76 8.95
CA SER A 132 25.62 0.49 8.28
C SER A 132 24.75 -0.60 8.89
N VAL A 133 24.30 -1.53 8.06
CA VAL A 133 23.59 -2.74 8.48
C VAL A 133 24.39 -3.94 8.02
N PHE A 134 24.76 -4.81 8.95
CA PHE A 134 25.55 -6.00 8.65
C PHE A 134 24.66 -7.18 8.27
N TRP A 135 25.07 -7.91 7.23
CA TRP A 135 24.54 -9.24 6.90
C TRP A 135 25.64 -10.12 6.28
N GLU A 136 25.51 -11.44 6.38
CA GLU A 136 26.46 -12.38 5.75
C GLU A 136 25.77 -13.68 5.34
N LYS A 137 26.45 -14.49 4.52
CA LYS A 137 25.95 -15.78 4.03
C LYS A 137 25.57 -16.77 5.15
N GLY A 138 26.20 -16.67 6.32
CA GLY A 138 25.92 -17.53 7.48
C GLY A 138 24.59 -17.23 8.17
N LEU A 139 23.95 -16.10 7.87
CA LEU A 139 22.69 -15.70 8.48
C LEU A 139 21.48 -16.24 7.71
N PRO A 140 20.36 -16.53 8.40
CA PRO A 140 19.20 -17.16 7.79
C PRO A 140 18.51 -16.27 6.75
N LEU A 141 18.23 -16.85 5.59
CA LEU A 141 17.41 -16.26 4.53
C LEU A 141 16.10 -17.05 4.42
N PRO A 142 14.96 -16.50 4.87
CA PRO A 142 13.71 -17.25 5.00
C PRO A 142 12.98 -17.50 3.67
N LYS A 143 13.41 -16.84 2.59
CA LYS A 143 12.92 -16.98 1.22
C LYS A 143 14.06 -16.75 0.24
N ASP A 144 13.72 -16.80 -1.05
CA ASP A 144 14.57 -16.33 -2.13
C ASP A 144 15.18 -14.96 -1.81
N SER A 145 16.47 -14.79 -2.15
CA SER A 145 17.23 -13.58 -1.90
C SER A 145 16.57 -12.34 -2.49
N GLU A 146 15.96 -12.45 -3.67
CA GLU A 146 15.26 -11.34 -4.33
C GLU A 146 14.18 -10.76 -3.43
N ILE A 147 13.26 -11.61 -2.95
CA ILE A 147 12.13 -11.18 -2.11
C ILE A 147 12.63 -10.63 -0.78
N PHE A 148 13.59 -11.32 -0.16
CA PHE A 148 14.14 -10.89 1.12
C PHE A 148 14.77 -9.49 1.06
N PHE A 149 15.63 -9.21 0.07
CA PHE A 149 16.28 -7.89 -0.03
C PHE A 149 15.36 -6.79 -0.51
N THR A 150 14.45 -7.11 -1.44
CA THR A 150 13.44 -6.16 -1.92
C THR A 150 12.56 -5.69 -0.76
N GLU A 151 12.01 -6.63 0.03
CA GLU A 151 11.15 -6.29 1.17
C GLU A 151 11.92 -5.65 2.33
N SER A 152 13.19 -6.02 2.53
CA SER A 152 14.04 -5.42 3.57
C SER A 152 14.39 -3.95 3.25
N ALA A 153 14.77 -3.67 2.00
CA ALA A 153 15.01 -2.30 1.54
C ALA A 153 13.72 -1.46 1.55
N ALA A 154 12.60 -2.04 1.11
CA ALA A 154 11.29 -1.38 1.19
C ALA A 154 10.92 -1.03 2.63
N ALA A 155 11.11 -1.96 3.58
CA ALA A 155 10.80 -1.74 5.00
C ALA A 155 11.62 -0.60 5.63
N MET A 156 12.90 -0.46 5.27
CA MET A 156 13.72 0.66 5.74
C MET A 156 13.17 2.00 5.23
N VAL A 157 12.82 2.09 3.95
CA VAL A 157 12.22 3.31 3.38
C VAL A 157 10.84 3.56 4.01
N MET A 158 10.00 2.54 4.16
CA MET A 158 8.67 2.68 4.76
C MET A 158 8.73 3.22 6.21
N ALA A 159 9.78 2.87 6.95
CA ALA A 159 10.02 3.35 8.30
C ALA A 159 10.25 4.87 8.37
N THR A 160 10.67 5.52 7.27
CA THR A 160 10.94 6.97 7.23
C THR A 160 9.68 7.82 7.12
N TYR A 161 8.53 7.24 6.75
CA TYR A 161 7.30 7.99 6.49
C TYR A 161 6.80 8.79 7.70
N ARG A 162 6.56 10.09 7.52
CA ARG A 162 5.94 10.97 8.51
C ARG A 162 5.12 12.06 7.81
N MET A 163 3.86 12.23 8.19
CA MET A 163 3.05 13.37 7.76
C MET A 163 3.30 14.57 8.67
N LYS A 164 3.97 15.60 8.14
CA LYS A 164 4.43 16.78 8.90
C LYS A 164 4.12 18.13 8.26
N GLU A 165 3.53 18.13 7.08
CA GLU A 165 3.41 19.33 6.25
C GLU A 165 2.50 20.40 6.87
N PHE A 166 1.53 19.98 7.67
CA PHE A 166 0.56 20.85 8.30
C PHE A 166 0.96 21.34 9.72
N GLN A 167 2.16 20.98 10.22
CA GLN A 167 2.66 21.39 11.55
C GLN A 167 3.64 22.57 11.46
N ARG A 168 3.42 23.62 12.27
CA ARG A 168 4.22 24.88 12.26
C ARG A 168 5.50 24.82 13.12
N ASN A 169 5.47 24.13 14.26
CA ASN A 169 6.61 24.07 15.20
C ASN A 169 7.47 22.82 14.90
N ARG A 170 8.35 22.92 13.90
CA ARG A 170 9.12 21.79 13.34
C ARG A 170 10.41 21.40 14.09
N GLN A 171 10.83 22.08 15.17
CA GLN A 171 12.28 22.26 15.40
C GLN A 171 13.04 21.51 16.50
N GLU A 172 12.47 20.70 17.42
CA GLU A 172 13.32 20.11 18.49
C GLU A 172 13.17 18.62 18.81
N GLU A 173 12.00 18.00 18.60
CA GLU A 173 11.75 16.59 18.96
C GLU A 173 11.89 15.60 17.79
N ASP A 174 12.18 16.11 16.59
CA ASP A 174 12.11 15.34 15.36
C ASP A 174 13.45 14.67 15.05
N GLY A 175 13.46 13.33 15.00
CA GLY A 175 14.61 12.54 14.58
C GLY A 175 15.20 12.98 13.24
N VAL A 176 16.46 12.64 12.99
CA VAL A 176 17.19 13.08 11.79
C VAL A 176 16.66 12.45 10.51
N GLU A 177 16.80 13.14 9.38
CA GLU A 177 16.58 12.54 8.05
C GLU A 177 17.69 11.52 7.75
N ILE A 178 17.30 10.31 7.32
CA ILE A 178 18.26 9.28 6.92
C ILE A 178 18.69 9.55 5.48
N THR A 179 20.00 9.68 5.28
CA THR A 179 20.63 9.99 4.00
C THR A 179 21.31 8.77 3.40
N HIS A 180 22.05 7.98 4.17
CA HIS A 180 22.77 6.83 3.63
C HIS A 180 22.65 5.60 4.54
N VAL A 181 22.38 4.45 3.93
CA VAL A 181 22.47 3.15 4.59
C VAL A 181 23.49 2.30 3.84
N ASN A 182 24.51 1.82 4.52
CA ASN A 182 25.47 0.89 3.92
C ASN A 182 25.09 -0.53 4.30
N LEU A 183 24.62 -1.34 3.35
CA LEU A 183 24.50 -2.78 3.57
C LEU A 183 25.89 -3.39 3.49
N VAL A 184 26.39 -3.85 4.62
CA VAL A 184 27.69 -4.50 4.73
C VAL A 184 27.46 -5.99 4.55
N TRP A 185 27.90 -6.52 3.41
CA TRP A 185 27.75 -7.92 3.06
C TRP A 185 29.02 -8.44 2.39
N PRO A 186 29.89 -9.15 3.13
CA PRO A 186 31.00 -9.91 2.55
C PRO A 186 30.48 -11.01 1.63
N ASP A 187 30.96 -11.06 0.39
CA ASP A 187 30.52 -12.02 -0.64
C ASP A 187 29.03 -11.89 -1.03
N ALA A 188 28.57 -10.64 -1.22
CA ALA A 188 27.22 -10.35 -1.70
C ALA A 188 26.91 -11.00 -3.06
N PRO A 189 25.68 -11.50 -3.28
CA PRO A 189 25.23 -11.91 -4.61
C PRO A 189 25.34 -10.75 -5.62
N ALA A 190 25.64 -11.07 -6.88
CA ALA A 190 25.82 -10.05 -7.93
C ALA A 190 24.53 -9.24 -8.17
N GLU A 191 23.38 -9.85 -7.95
CA GLU A 191 22.05 -9.29 -8.13
C GLU A 191 21.58 -8.43 -6.95
N LEU A 192 22.33 -8.40 -5.84
CA LEU A 192 21.92 -7.72 -4.60
C LEU A 192 21.61 -6.23 -4.84
N GLU A 193 22.43 -5.54 -5.64
CA GLU A 193 22.21 -4.13 -5.95
C GLU A 193 20.87 -3.89 -6.66
N ARG A 194 20.50 -4.78 -7.59
CA ARG A 194 19.21 -4.74 -8.29
C ARG A 194 18.06 -4.91 -7.30
N TYR A 195 18.12 -5.92 -6.42
CA TYR A 195 17.07 -6.18 -5.42
C TYR A 195 16.89 -5.02 -4.44
N LEU A 196 17.99 -4.43 -3.97
CA LEU A 196 17.93 -3.28 -3.08
C LEU A 196 17.37 -2.06 -3.79
N SER A 197 17.82 -1.77 -5.02
CA SER A 197 17.30 -0.65 -5.82
C SER A 197 15.79 -0.78 -6.04
N GLU A 198 15.33 -1.98 -6.36
CA GLU A 198 13.91 -2.28 -6.54
C GLU A 198 13.12 -2.12 -5.24
N GLY A 199 13.64 -2.62 -4.11
CA GLY A 199 13.04 -2.43 -2.79
C GLY A 199 12.99 -0.97 -2.34
N LEU A 200 14.02 -0.17 -2.65
CA LEU A 200 14.01 1.27 -2.42
C LEU A 200 12.85 1.95 -3.15
N THR A 201 12.66 1.60 -4.42
CA THR A 201 11.54 2.08 -5.23
C THR A 201 10.21 1.64 -4.64
N LEU A 202 10.07 0.36 -4.27
CA LEU A 202 8.87 -0.18 -3.62
C LEU A 202 8.50 0.58 -2.34
N GLY A 203 9.46 0.80 -1.44
CA GLY A 203 9.22 1.54 -0.21
C GLY A 203 8.87 3.02 -0.45
N ARG A 204 9.47 3.67 -1.46
CA ARG A 204 9.12 5.05 -1.85
C ARG A 204 7.71 5.13 -2.39
N THR A 205 7.31 4.20 -3.26
CA THR A 205 5.96 4.14 -3.82
C THR A 205 4.92 3.88 -2.73
N VAL A 206 5.18 2.97 -1.80
CA VAL A 206 4.30 2.76 -0.64
C VAL A 206 4.17 4.04 0.19
N ASN A 207 5.26 4.75 0.46
CA ASN A 207 5.21 6.02 1.19
C ASN A 207 4.52 7.14 0.42
N HIS A 208 4.62 7.16 -0.90
CA HIS A 208 3.87 8.08 -1.75
C HIS A 208 2.36 7.82 -1.65
N VAL A 209 1.93 6.55 -1.77
CA VAL A 209 0.53 6.16 -1.58
C VAL A 209 0.02 6.49 -0.17
N ARG A 210 0.84 6.24 0.86
CA ARG A 210 0.52 6.64 2.24
C ARG A 210 0.39 8.15 2.37
N HIS A 211 1.26 8.91 1.71
CA HIS A 211 1.19 10.37 1.71
C HIS A 211 -0.14 10.86 1.13
N LEU A 212 -0.53 10.38 -0.06
CA LEU A 212 -1.82 10.71 -0.67
C LEU A 212 -3.00 10.39 0.27
N ALA A 213 -3.03 9.18 0.83
CA ALA A 213 -4.08 8.78 1.75
C ALA A 213 -4.15 9.60 3.05
N ASP A 214 -3.02 10.16 3.48
CA ASP A 214 -2.94 10.94 4.70
C ASP A 214 -3.23 12.44 4.48
N LEU A 215 -3.23 12.91 3.22
CA LEU A 215 -3.66 14.27 2.90
C LEU A 215 -5.13 14.45 3.31
N PRO A 216 -5.48 15.60 3.91
CA PRO A 216 -6.87 15.86 4.30
C PRO A 216 -7.73 16.14 3.05
N PRO A 217 -9.05 15.91 3.12
CA PRO A 217 -9.94 15.97 1.97
C PRO A 217 -10.05 17.38 1.36
N ASN A 218 -9.81 18.43 2.14
CA ASN A 218 -9.74 19.79 1.62
C ASN A 218 -8.48 20.06 0.77
N VAL A 219 -7.48 19.18 0.83
CA VAL A 219 -6.23 19.26 0.07
C VAL A 219 -6.22 18.26 -1.08
N LEU A 220 -6.62 17.01 -0.84
CA LEU A 220 -6.72 15.98 -1.87
C LEU A 220 -8.18 15.75 -2.28
N THR A 221 -8.73 16.70 -3.04
CA THR A 221 -10.03 16.57 -3.70
C THR A 221 -9.92 15.69 -4.96
N PRO A 222 -11.04 15.27 -5.60
CA PRO A 222 -10.99 14.49 -6.84
C PRO A 222 -10.13 15.15 -7.93
N GLY A 223 -10.28 16.46 -8.15
CA GLY A 223 -9.48 17.20 -9.13
C GLY A 223 -7.99 17.27 -8.78
N ARG A 224 -7.65 17.35 -7.49
CA ARG A 224 -6.24 17.35 -7.04
C ARG A 224 -5.59 15.98 -7.21
N PHE A 225 -6.36 14.89 -7.03
CA PHE A 225 -5.89 13.54 -7.36
C PHE A 225 -5.66 13.40 -8.87
N VAL A 226 -6.56 13.91 -9.72
CA VAL A 226 -6.35 13.94 -11.18
C VAL A 226 -5.06 14.68 -11.55
N GLU A 227 -4.78 15.82 -10.92
CA GLU A 227 -3.54 16.56 -11.14
C GLU A 227 -2.30 15.74 -10.76
N GLU A 228 -2.34 14.98 -9.67
CA GLU A 228 -1.26 14.07 -9.29
C GLU A 228 -0.99 13.04 -10.41
N VAL A 229 -2.04 12.37 -10.90
CA VAL A 229 -1.89 11.39 -12.00
C VAL A 229 -1.36 12.03 -13.27
N ARG A 230 -1.80 13.27 -13.61
CA ARG A 230 -1.29 14.02 -14.76
C ARG A 230 0.20 14.35 -14.64
N ASN A 231 0.70 14.58 -13.43
CA ASN A 231 2.12 14.84 -13.18
C ASN A 231 2.97 13.57 -13.30
N LEU A 232 2.43 12.41 -12.92
CA LEU A 232 3.11 11.12 -12.97
C LEU A 232 3.12 10.50 -14.38
N ALA A 233 2.03 10.66 -15.13
CA ALA A 233 1.88 10.06 -16.47
C ALA A 233 3.08 10.26 -17.41
N PRO A 234 3.64 11.48 -17.61
CA PRO A 234 4.81 11.66 -18.48
C PRO A 234 6.08 11.03 -17.92
N GLN A 235 6.22 10.88 -16.60
CA GLN A 235 7.41 10.28 -15.96
C GLN A 235 7.51 8.79 -16.26
N TYR A 236 6.37 8.12 -16.38
CA TYR A 236 6.26 6.67 -16.61
C TYR A 236 5.80 6.31 -18.03
N GLY A 237 5.67 7.29 -18.92
CA GLY A 237 5.22 7.08 -20.30
C GLY A 237 3.80 6.54 -20.40
N TRP A 238 2.94 6.80 -19.42
CA TRP A 238 1.56 6.32 -19.44
C TRP A 238 0.70 7.06 -20.46
N LYS A 239 -0.21 6.32 -21.09
CA LYS A 239 -1.32 6.93 -21.82
C LYS A 239 -2.44 7.20 -20.83
N LEU A 240 -2.74 8.48 -20.65
CA LEU A 240 -3.73 8.98 -19.69
C LEU A 240 -4.97 9.50 -20.43
N ARG A 241 -6.16 9.03 -20.04
CA ARG A 241 -7.45 9.64 -20.38
C ARG A 241 -8.19 9.94 -19.08
N VAL A 242 -8.72 11.15 -18.95
CA VAL A 242 -9.50 11.57 -17.78
C VAL A 242 -10.86 11.97 -18.30
N LEU A 243 -11.90 11.24 -17.91
CA LEU A 243 -13.28 11.58 -18.24
C LEU A 243 -13.78 12.55 -17.17
N ASP A 244 -14.07 13.78 -17.56
CA ASP A 244 -14.72 14.75 -16.69
C ASP A 244 -16.24 14.55 -16.63
N ARG A 245 -16.96 15.41 -15.91
CA ARG A 245 -18.42 15.33 -15.76
C ARG A 245 -19.16 15.19 -17.09
N ASP A 246 -18.83 15.99 -18.09
CA ASP A 246 -19.54 16.02 -19.36
C ASP A 246 -19.27 14.72 -20.14
N GLU A 247 -18.03 14.22 -20.09
CA GLU A 247 -17.68 12.91 -20.67
C GLU A 247 -18.33 11.75 -19.92
N LEU A 248 -18.42 11.80 -18.59
CA LEU A 248 -19.13 10.80 -17.79
C LEU A 248 -20.61 10.74 -18.15
N GLU A 249 -21.26 11.90 -18.37
CA GLU A 249 -22.65 12.00 -18.81
C GLU A 249 -22.83 11.43 -20.22
N ALA A 250 -21.93 11.77 -21.14
CA ALA A 250 -21.97 11.28 -22.52
C ALA A 250 -21.75 9.75 -22.61
N GLU A 251 -20.87 9.19 -21.79
CA GLU A 251 -20.58 7.75 -21.75
C GLU A 251 -21.64 6.96 -20.94
N GLY A 252 -22.51 7.63 -20.20
CA GLY A 252 -23.56 7.00 -19.38
C GLY A 252 -23.06 6.37 -18.08
N LEU A 253 -22.00 6.92 -17.48
CA LEU A 253 -21.41 6.50 -16.20
C LEU A 253 -22.22 7.08 -15.02
N ASN A 254 -23.50 6.74 -14.96
CA ASN A 254 -24.46 7.42 -14.08
C ASN A 254 -24.30 7.06 -12.58
N CYS A 255 -23.71 5.92 -12.23
CA CYS A 255 -23.45 5.60 -10.83
C CYS A 255 -22.37 6.52 -10.26
N ILE A 256 -21.31 6.81 -11.03
CA ILE A 256 -20.29 7.80 -10.64
C ILE A 256 -20.93 9.18 -10.47
N LEU A 257 -21.72 9.62 -11.45
CA LEU A 257 -22.39 10.92 -11.42
C LEU A 257 -23.36 11.06 -10.24
N ALA A 258 -24.14 10.00 -9.96
CA ALA A 258 -25.11 10.00 -8.88
C ALA A 258 -24.44 10.10 -7.50
N VAL A 259 -23.35 9.36 -7.27
CA VAL A 259 -22.59 9.45 -6.01
C VAL A 259 -22.03 10.86 -5.81
N ALA A 260 -21.46 11.46 -6.86
CA ALA A 260 -20.85 12.78 -6.78
C ALA A 260 -21.85 13.96 -6.79
N SER A 261 -23.14 13.70 -7.02
CA SER A 261 -24.18 14.73 -7.19
C SER A 261 -24.29 15.70 -6.00
N GLY A 262 -23.93 15.23 -4.81
CA GLY A 262 -23.94 16.02 -3.59
C GLY A 262 -22.76 16.98 -3.42
N SER A 263 -21.61 16.69 -4.03
CA SER A 263 -20.41 17.50 -3.87
C SER A 263 -20.40 18.75 -4.76
N ALA A 264 -19.58 19.73 -4.36
CA ALA A 264 -19.19 20.87 -5.17
C ALA A 264 -17.94 20.59 -6.02
N ASN A 265 -17.15 19.57 -5.66
CA ASN A 265 -16.04 19.08 -6.47
C ASN A 265 -16.57 18.21 -7.61
N ASP A 266 -15.95 18.30 -8.78
CA ASP A 266 -16.36 17.50 -9.94
C ASP A 266 -15.88 16.04 -9.83
N PRO A 267 -16.68 15.07 -10.34
CA PRO A 267 -16.27 13.68 -10.46
C PRO A 267 -15.38 13.45 -11.66
N TYR A 268 -14.58 12.39 -11.61
CA TYR A 268 -13.75 11.94 -12.72
C TYR A 268 -13.71 10.43 -12.82
N LEU A 269 -13.51 9.89 -14.02
CA LEU A 269 -12.95 8.56 -14.22
C LEU A 269 -11.56 8.70 -14.84
N VAL A 270 -10.52 8.33 -14.09
CA VAL A 270 -9.14 8.36 -14.57
C VAL A 270 -8.77 7.00 -15.12
N LEU A 271 -8.33 6.96 -16.38
CA LEU A 271 -7.87 5.78 -17.08
C LEU A 271 -6.38 5.91 -17.38
N ILE A 272 -5.59 4.97 -16.89
CA ILE A 272 -4.14 4.92 -17.09
C ILE A 272 -3.80 3.62 -17.81
N GLU A 273 -3.14 3.72 -18.96
CA GLU A 273 -2.64 2.55 -19.68
C GLU A 273 -1.11 2.52 -19.62
N HIS A 274 -0.55 1.40 -19.15
CA HIS A 274 0.86 1.03 -19.27
C HIS A 274 0.95 -0.17 -20.21
N ASN A 275 1.66 -0.03 -21.33
CA ASN A 275 1.66 -1.02 -22.41
C ASN A 275 3.09 -1.22 -22.95
N PRO A 276 3.93 -2.01 -22.25
CA PRO A 276 5.27 -2.32 -22.72
C PRO A 276 5.20 -3.21 -23.99
N ALA A 277 6.21 -3.12 -24.85
CA ALA A 277 6.20 -3.76 -26.16
C ALA A 277 6.22 -5.30 -26.08
N ASP A 278 6.77 -5.84 -25.00
CA ASP A 278 6.92 -7.26 -24.70
C ASP A 278 5.85 -7.76 -23.70
N ALA A 279 4.71 -7.06 -23.56
CA ALA A 279 3.65 -7.40 -22.62
C ALA A 279 3.14 -8.86 -22.75
N ARG A 280 3.09 -9.58 -21.62
CA ARG A 280 2.71 -10.99 -21.50
C ARG A 280 1.37 -11.16 -20.79
N GLY A 281 0.33 -10.58 -21.37
CA GLY A 281 -1.03 -10.57 -20.82
C GLY A 281 -1.51 -9.17 -20.46
N THR A 282 -2.81 -9.05 -20.20
CA THR A 282 -3.46 -7.76 -19.88
C THR A 282 -4.19 -7.85 -18.55
N VAL A 283 -3.88 -6.93 -17.63
CA VAL A 283 -4.53 -6.83 -16.32
C VAL A 283 -5.26 -5.49 -16.19
N GLY A 284 -6.51 -5.54 -15.74
CA GLY A 284 -7.26 -4.39 -15.29
C GLY A 284 -7.11 -4.19 -13.78
N LEU A 285 -6.80 -2.97 -13.34
CA LEU A 285 -6.74 -2.61 -11.92
C LEU A 285 -7.78 -1.52 -11.64
N VAL A 286 -8.68 -1.72 -10.68
CA VAL A 286 -9.74 -0.74 -10.37
C VAL A 286 -9.69 -0.34 -8.90
N GLY A 287 -9.54 0.96 -8.62
CA GLY A 287 -9.33 1.44 -7.25
C GLY A 287 -10.44 2.37 -6.78
N LYS A 288 -11.11 2.05 -5.67
CA LYS A 288 -12.13 2.95 -5.07
C LYS A 288 -11.50 4.30 -4.74
N GLY A 289 -12.03 5.39 -5.30
CA GLY A 289 -11.51 6.74 -5.18
C GLY A 289 -12.50 7.73 -4.54
N VAL A 290 -13.05 7.40 -3.38
CA VAL A 290 -13.90 8.35 -2.65
C VAL A 290 -12.99 9.22 -1.76
N THR A 291 -12.70 10.44 -2.22
CA THR A 291 -11.75 11.34 -1.52
C THR A 291 -12.25 11.84 -0.17
N PHE A 292 -13.57 11.85 0.02
CA PHE A 292 -14.20 11.96 1.33
C PHE A 292 -15.59 11.33 1.31
N ASP A 293 -15.88 10.51 2.31
CA ASP A 293 -17.16 9.83 2.46
C ASP A 293 -17.87 10.21 3.77
N SER A 294 -18.89 11.07 3.67
CA SER A 294 -19.75 11.35 4.82
C SER A 294 -20.93 10.39 4.92
N GLY A 295 -21.10 9.48 3.97
CA GLY A 295 -22.27 8.62 3.76
C GLY A 295 -23.42 9.24 2.96
N GLY A 296 -23.28 10.48 2.49
CA GLY A 296 -24.35 11.19 1.78
C GLY A 296 -25.56 11.47 2.67
N ILE A 297 -26.78 11.22 2.18
CA ILE A 297 -28.04 11.39 2.94
C ILE A 297 -28.14 10.39 4.10
N SER A 298 -27.67 9.16 3.89
CA SER A 298 -27.47 8.14 4.92
C SER A 298 -26.21 8.44 5.75
N ILE A 299 -26.18 9.62 6.38
CA ILE A 299 -24.98 10.19 7.01
C ILE A 299 -24.35 9.28 8.07
N LYS A 300 -23.02 9.17 8.03
CA LYS A 300 -22.25 8.46 9.06
C LYS A 300 -22.34 9.18 10.42
N PRO A 301 -22.21 8.46 11.55
CA PRO A 301 -22.00 9.10 12.85
C PRO A 301 -20.74 9.97 12.88
N SER A 302 -20.71 10.98 13.74
CA SER A 302 -19.55 11.88 13.87
C SER A 302 -18.27 11.17 14.32
N LYS A 303 -18.39 10.09 15.10
CA LYS A 303 -17.25 9.31 15.58
C LYS A 303 -16.53 8.69 14.38
N ASP A 304 -15.21 8.92 14.30
CA ASP A 304 -14.31 8.38 13.26
C ASP A 304 -14.59 8.89 11.83
N MET A 305 -15.50 9.85 11.62
CA MET A 305 -15.76 10.46 10.30
C MET A 305 -14.51 11.19 9.75
N ASP A 306 -13.62 11.66 10.62
CA ASP A 306 -12.33 12.25 10.25
C ASP A 306 -11.42 11.27 9.48
N LYS A 307 -11.62 9.96 9.68
CA LYS A 307 -10.87 8.90 9.00
C LYS A 307 -11.41 8.63 7.59
N MET A 308 -12.55 9.19 7.19
CA MET A 308 -13.14 8.95 5.86
C MET A 308 -12.37 9.64 4.72
N LYS A 309 -11.29 10.37 5.04
CA LYS A 309 -10.25 10.74 4.06
C LYS A 309 -9.54 9.51 3.46
N TYR A 310 -9.51 8.38 4.18
CA TYR A 310 -8.88 7.14 3.71
C TYR A 310 -9.73 6.36 2.71
N ASP A 311 -10.93 6.85 2.35
CA ASP A 311 -11.86 6.13 1.49
C ASP A 311 -11.50 6.13 -0.01
N MET A 312 -10.31 6.66 -0.30
CA MET A 312 -9.59 6.63 -1.58
C MET A 312 -8.33 5.76 -1.54
N CYS A 313 -8.09 5.00 -0.45
CA CYS A 313 -6.91 4.14 -0.34
C CYS A 313 -6.84 3.07 -1.44
N GLY A 314 -7.98 2.61 -1.97
CA GLY A 314 -8.02 1.69 -3.11
C GLY A 314 -7.47 2.34 -4.38
N ALA A 315 -7.89 3.57 -4.68
CA ALA A 315 -7.36 4.38 -5.78
C ALA A 315 -5.84 4.62 -5.64
N ALA A 316 -5.39 4.98 -4.44
CA ALA A 316 -3.97 5.22 -4.19
C ALA A 316 -3.15 3.93 -4.34
N ALA A 317 -3.64 2.79 -3.84
CA ALA A 317 -2.96 1.50 -4.02
C ALA A 317 -2.85 1.08 -5.48
N VAL A 318 -3.90 1.29 -6.29
CA VAL A 318 -3.87 1.03 -7.74
C VAL A 318 -2.87 1.95 -8.45
N LEU A 319 -2.85 3.24 -8.11
CA LEU A 319 -1.84 4.16 -8.65
C LEU A 319 -0.42 3.70 -8.31
N GLY A 320 -0.16 3.34 -7.04
CA GLY A 320 1.14 2.83 -6.63
C GLY A 320 1.53 1.50 -7.30
N ALA A 321 0.57 0.61 -7.57
CA ALA A 321 0.84 -0.61 -8.35
C ALA A 321 1.23 -0.30 -9.80
N MET A 322 0.58 0.69 -10.43
CA MET A 322 0.98 1.19 -11.75
C MET A 322 2.40 1.79 -11.73
N GLU A 323 2.72 2.60 -10.73
CA GLU A 323 4.05 3.19 -10.54
C GLU A 323 5.13 2.12 -10.40
N MET A 324 4.87 1.07 -9.61
CA MET A 324 5.81 -0.03 -9.42
C MET A 324 6.00 -0.85 -10.68
N ALA A 325 4.91 -1.21 -11.37
CA ALA A 325 5.01 -2.00 -12.58
C ALA A 325 5.80 -1.27 -13.67
N ALA A 326 5.58 0.04 -13.82
CA ALA A 326 6.30 0.84 -14.80
C ALA A 326 7.79 1.02 -14.45
N GLN A 327 8.12 1.29 -13.18
CA GLN A 327 9.51 1.46 -12.74
C GLN A 327 10.31 0.16 -12.72
N ALA A 328 9.67 -0.96 -12.41
CA ALA A 328 10.28 -2.28 -12.49
C ALA A 328 10.25 -2.86 -13.91
N GLU A 329 9.77 -2.09 -14.89
CA GLU A 329 9.68 -2.46 -16.31
C GLU A 329 9.02 -3.83 -16.50
N LEU A 330 7.95 -4.09 -15.72
CA LEU A 330 7.28 -5.39 -15.76
C LEU A 330 6.63 -5.58 -17.14
N PRO A 331 6.87 -6.73 -17.82
CA PRO A 331 6.34 -6.99 -19.15
C PRO A 331 4.87 -7.42 -19.09
N VAL A 332 4.01 -6.53 -18.58
CA VAL A 332 2.56 -6.74 -18.45
C VAL A 332 1.83 -5.47 -18.90
N LYS A 333 0.78 -5.65 -19.71
CA LYS A 333 -0.10 -4.55 -20.07
C LYS A 333 -1.05 -4.29 -18.91
N LEU A 334 -1.04 -3.08 -18.36
CA LEU A 334 -1.94 -2.66 -17.29
C LEU A 334 -2.91 -1.59 -17.78
N VAL A 335 -4.16 -1.73 -17.36
CA VAL A 335 -5.20 -0.71 -17.51
C VAL A 335 -5.75 -0.41 -16.12
N ALA A 336 -5.44 0.76 -15.58
CA ALA A 336 -6.02 1.22 -14.33
C ALA A 336 -7.25 2.09 -14.58
N ALA A 337 -8.30 1.88 -13.80
CA ALA A 337 -9.47 2.76 -13.73
C ALA A 337 -9.70 3.24 -12.29
N ILE A 338 -9.71 4.55 -12.10
CA ILE A 338 -9.86 5.18 -10.79
C ILE A 338 -11.06 6.13 -10.87
N PRO A 339 -12.26 5.71 -10.42
CA PRO A 339 -13.39 6.62 -10.27
C PRO A 339 -13.17 7.51 -9.04
N LEU A 340 -13.08 8.82 -9.25
CA LEU A 340 -12.82 9.83 -8.23
C LEU A 340 -14.07 10.64 -7.94
N VAL A 341 -14.53 10.62 -6.69
CA VAL A 341 -15.73 11.32 -6.22
C VAL A 341 -15.56 11.84 -4.79
N GLU A 342 -16.53 12.64 -4.34
CA GLU A 342 -16.81 12.88 -2.92
C GLU A 342 -18.29 12.56 -2.66
N ASN A 343 -18.58 11.88 -1.56
CA ASN A 343 -19.95 11.54 -1.16
C ASN A 343 -20.40 12.43 0.01
N LEU A 344 -21.23 13.44 -0.30
CA LEU A 344 -21.65 14.49 0.64
C LEU A 344 -23.18 14.70 0.60
N PRO A 345 -23.84 14.99 1.74
CA PRO A 345 -25.23 15.42 1.75
C PRO A 345 -25.36 16.82 1.13
N SER A 346 -26.41 17.01 0.34
CA SER A 346 -26.68 18.27 -0.35
C SER A 346 -28.09 18.22 -0.93
N HIS A 347 -28.65 19.38 -1.28
CA HIS A 347 -29.92 19.50 -2.00
C HIS A 347 -29.96 18.76 -3.36
N ARG A 348 -28.79 18.37 -3.89
CA ARG A 348 -28.66 17.61 -5.15
C ARG A 348 -28.21 16.16 -4.95
N ALA A 349 -27.94 15.75 -3.71
CA ALA A 349 -27.39 14.43 -3.43
C ALA A 349 -28.35 13.32 -3.84
N MET A 350 -27.80 12.19 -4.29
CA MET A 350 -28.57 10.95 -4.43
C MET A 350 -29.26 10.60 -3.11
N ARG A 351 -30.42 9.98 -3.20
CA ARG A 351 -31.27 9.65 -2.05
C ARG A 351 -31.51 8.15 -1.97
N PRO A 352 -31.78 7.63 -0.77
CA PRO A 352 -32.46 6.35 -0.65
C PRO A 352 -33.75 6.35 -1.50
N SER A 353 -34.02 5.21 -2.14
CA SER A 353 -35.07 4.94 -3.13
C SER A 353 -34.84 5.50 -4.54
N ASP A 354 -33.75 6.22 -4.82
CA ASP A 354 -33.40 6.53 -6.21
C ASP A 354 -33.05 5.23 -6.98
N ILE A 355 -33.39 5.18 -8.28
CA ILE A 355 -33.00 4.09 -9.18
C ILE A 355 -32.06 4.65 -10.23
N ILE A 356 -30.85 4.09 -10.32
CA ILE A 356 -29.79 4.57 -11.21
C ILE A 356 -29.49 3.51 -12.26
N ARG A 357 -29.34 3.90 -13.52
CA ARG A 357 -28.90 3.00 -14.59
C ARG A 357 -27.38 3.04 -14.73
N SER A 358 -26.71 1.95 -14.42
CA SER A 358 -25.24 1.83 -14.54
C SER A 358 -24.77 1.84 -16.00
N TYR A 359 -23.46 1.94 -16.20
CA TYR A 359 -22.80 1.78 -17.49
C TYR A 359 -23.07 0.43 -18.15
N SER A 360 -23.24 -0.63 -17.35
CA SER A 360 -23.62 -1.96 -17.85
C SER A 360 -25.06 -2.02 -18.37
N GLY A 361 -25.86 -0.96 -18.17
CA GLY A 361 -27.27 -0.88 -18.50
C GLY A 361 -28.21 -1.44 -17.43
N GLN A 362 -27.67 -2.05 -16.35
CA GLN A 362 -28.45 -2.56 -15.23
C GLN A 362 -28.97 -1.40 -14.37
N THR A 363 -30.18 -1.55 -13.84
CA THR A 363 -30.78 -0.60 -12.91
C THR A 363 -30.48 -1.00 -11.46
N VAL A 364 -30.07 -0.02 -10.66
CA VAL A 364 -29.68 -0.19 -9.26
C VAL A 364 -30.60 0.63 -8.36
N GLU A 365 -31.33 -0.02 -7.46
CA GLU A 365 -32.08 0.63 -6.39
C GLU A 365 -31.15 1.01 -5.25
N ILE A 366 -31.12 2.29 -4.90
CA ILE A 366 -30.29 2.81 -3.82
C ILE A 366 -31.05 2.72 -2.50
N LEU A 367 -30.68 1.81 -1.62
CA LEU A 367 -31.28 1.71 -0.29
C LEU A 367 -30.46 2.40 0.80
N ASN A 368 -29.16 2.60 0.56
CA ASN A 368 -28.25 3.31 1.46
C ASN A 368 -27.19 4.07 0.66
N THR A 369 -27.07 5.39 0.88
CA THR A 369 -26.11 6.24 0.17
C THR A 369 -24.68 6.17 0.73
N ASP A 370 -24.51 5.49 1.88
CA ASP A 370 -23.21 5.12 2.49
C ASP A 370 -22.65 3.81 1.92
N ALA A 371 -23.32 3.26 0.90
CA ALA A 371 -22.85 2.15 0.09
C ALA A 371 -22.52 2.66 -1.33
N GLU A 372 -21.81 3.77 -1.40
CA GLU A 372 -21.43 4.51 -2.60
C GLU A 372 -20.26 3.87 -3.36
N GLY A 373 -19.27 3.33 -2.65
CA GLY A 373 -18.05 2.81 -3.24
C GLY A 373 -18.31 1.72 -4.28
N ARG A 374 -19.27 0.83 -4.01
CA ARG A 374 -19.64 -0.22 -4.96
C ARG A 374 -20.32 0.32 -6.21
N LEU A 375 -21.00 1.48 -6.13
CA LEU A 375 -21.66 2.11 -7.27
C LEU A 375 -20.63 2.68 -8.24
N ILE A 376 -19.66 3.42 -7.73
CA ILE A 376 -18.60 3.98 -8.58
C ILE A 376 -17.71 2.89 -9.18
N LEU A 377 -17.48 1.81 -8.43
CA LEU A 377 -16.76 0.63 -8.91
C LEU A 377 -17.55 -0.13 -9.97
N ALA A 378 -18.88 -0.27 -9.84
CA ALA A 378 -19.71 -0.94 -10.83
C ALA A 378 -19.54 -0.33 -12.24
N ASP A 379 -19.59 0.99 -12.33
CA ASP A 379 -19.34 1.71 -13.59
C ASP A 379 -17.91 1.52 -14.09
N ALA A 380 -16.91 1.69 -13.22
CA ALA A 380 -15.50 1.55 -13.61
C ALA A 380 -15.14 0.11 -14.06
N LEU A 381 -15.61 -0.90 -13.34
CA LEU A 381 -15.44 -2.32 -13.66
C LEU A 381 -16.04 -2.66 -15.02
N SER A 382 -17.31 -2.28 -15.24
CA SER A 382 -17.97 -2.52 -16.53
C SER A 382 -17.30 -1.76 -17.67
N TYR A 383 -16.82 -0.54 -17.41
CA TYR A 383 -16.07 0.24 -18.40
C TYR A 383 -14.75 -0.44 -18.79
N VAL A 384 -13.99 -0.94 -17.81
CA VAL A 384 -12.73 -1.66 -18.07
C VAL A 384 -12.96 -2.97 -18.81
N ASP A 385 -13.89 -3.80 -18.33
CA ASP A 385 -14.23 -5.10 -18.92
C ASP A 385 -14.66 -4.94 -20.39
N LYS A 386 -15.50 -3.94 -20.68
CA LYS A 386 -16.03 -3.71 -22.03
C LYS A 386 -15.01 -3.12 -23.00
N ASN A 387 -14.25 -2.09 -22.58
CA ASN A 387 -13.45 -1.29 -23.51
C ASN A 387 -12.00 -1.78 -23.65
N PHE A 388 -11.48 -2.54 -22.68
CA PHE A 388 -10.09 -2.99 -22.69
C PHE A 388 -9.93 -4.52 -22.73
N SER A 389 -10.99 -5.28 -22.41
CA SER A 389 -11.00 -6.75 -22.44
C SER A 389 -9.77 -7.40 -21.79
N PRO A 390 -9.44 -7.08 -20.52
CA PRO A 390 -8.29 -7.67 -19.84
C PRO A 390 -8.49 -9.17 -19.55
N ASP A 391 -7.39 -9.90 -19.36
CA ASP A 391 -7.42 -11.31 -18.93
C ASP A 391 -7.98 -11.44 -17.50
N VAL A 392 -7.58 -10.50 -16.64
CA VAL A 392 -7.92 -10.44 -15.21
C VAL A 392 -8.24 -9.00 -14.82
N ILE A 393 -9.27 -8.80 -14.00
CA ILE A 393 -9.54 -7.53 -13.31
C ILE A 393 -9.39 -7.75 -11.81
N ILE A 394 -8.62 -6.90 -11.16
CA ILE A 394 -8.53 -6.84 -9.70
C ILE A 394 -8.98 -5.47 -9.23
N ASP A 395 -9.96 -5.43 -8.33
CA ASP A 395 -10.35 -4.19 -7.68
C ASP A 395 -10.01 -4.15 -6.19
N LEU A 396 -9.60 -2.97 -5.72
CA LEU A 396 -9.21 -2.71 -4.34
C LEU A 396 -10.07 -1.58 -3.79
N ALA A 397 -10.70 -1.82 -2.64
CA ALA A 397 -11.58 -0.83 -2.05
C ALA A 397 -11.66 -0.92 -0.53
N THR A 398 -11.72 0.23 0.13
CA THR A 398 -12.19 0.37 1.51
C THR A 398 -13.72 0.23 1.52
N LEU A 399 -14.23 -0.97 1.26
CA LEU A 399 -15.61 -1.12 0.79
C LEU A 399 -16.62 -1.31 1.92
N THR A 400 -16.29 -2.12 2.93
CA THR A 400 -17.28 -2.47 3.97
C THR A 400 -16.72 -2.42 5.38
N GLY A 401 -17.48 -1.85 6.32
CA GLY A 401 -17.21 -2.04 7.74
C GLY A 401 -17.36 -3.50 8.19
N ALA A 402 -18.13 -4.30 7.45
CA ALA A 402 -18.32 -5.72 7.73
C ALA A 402 -17.03 -6.55 7.62
N ILE A 403 -16.09 -6.17 6.74
CA ILE A 403 -14.82 -6.91 6.62
C ILE A 403 -13.95 -6.71 7.85
N VAL A 404 -14.02 -5.52 8.45
CA VAL A 404 -13.31 -5.17 9.69
C VAL A 404 -13.83 -6.04 10.83
N VAL A 405 -15.15 -6.27 10.90
CA VAL A 405 -15.75 -7.16 11.90
C VAL A 405 -15.32 -8.61 11.69
N ALA A 406 -15.16 -9.05 10.43
CA ALA A 406 -14.81 -10.42 10.09
C ALA A 406 -13.32 -10.76 10.29
N LEU A 407 -12.41 -9.90 9.80
CA LEU A 407 -10.97 -10.17 9.73
C LEU A 407 -10.10 -9.21 10.56
N GLY A 408 -10.72 -8.19 11.18
CA GLY A 408 -10.00 -7.17 11.93
C GLY A 408 -9.06 -6.35 11.05
N HIS A 409 -7.85 -6.10 11.54
CA HIS A 409 -6.86 -5.21 10.92
C HIS A 409 -5.57 -5.93 10.54
N LEU A 410 -5.61 -7.25 10.37
CA LEU A 410 -4.42 -8.06 10.05
C LEU A 410 -4.42 -8.57 8.61
N ALA A 411 -5.59 -8.82 8.03
CA ALA A 411 -5.74 -9.31 6.67
C ALA A 411 -6.92 -8.60 5.97
N ALA A 412 -6.81 -8.43 4.66
CA ALA A 412 -7.91 -7.97 3.82
C ALA A 412 -8.77 -9.16 3.37
N GLY A 413 -10.03 -8.90 3.01
CA GLY A 413 -10.88 -9.93 2.40
C GLY A 413 -10.62 -10.04 0.91
N VAL A 414 -10.49 -11.26 0.37
CA VAL A 414 -10.50 -11.48 -1.08
C VAL A 414 -11.73 -12.28 -1.49
N PHE A 415 -12.36 -11.87 -2.59
CA PHE A 415 -13.56 -12.47 -3.15
C PHE A 415 -13.36 -12.71 -4.63
N SER A 416 -13.68 -13.91 -5.11
CA SER A 416 -13.59 -14.29 -6.51
C SER A 416 -14.38 -15.58 -6.74
N THR A 417 -14.84 -15.80 -7.97
CA THR A 417 -15.38 -17.10 -8.42
C THR A 417 -14.30 -18.00 -9.01
N ASP A 418 -13.08 -17.49 -9.11
CA ASP A 418 -11.91 -18.16 -9.68
C ASP A 418 -10.96 -18.56 -8.55
N GLY A 419 -10.93 -19.85 -8.22
CA GLY A 419 -10.11 -20.39 -7.14
C GLY A 419 -8.61 -20.24 -7.38
N SER A 420 -8.15 -20.38 -8.63
CA SER A 420 -6.73 -20.18 -8.96
C SER A 420 -6.29 -18.73 -8.71
N LEU A 421 -7.13 -17.75 -9.07
CA LEU A 421 -6.83 -16.35 -8.80
C LEU A 421 -6.78 -16.04 -7.28
N ILE A 422 -7.62 -16.71 -6.48
CA ILE A 422 -7.58 -16.59 -5.00
C ILE A 422 -6.24 -17.10 -4.48
N GLU A 423 -5.83 -18.32 -4.88
CA GLU A 423 -4.56 -18.93 -4.45
C GLU A 423 -3.37 -18.04 -4.79
N GLN A 424 -3.34 -17.49 -6.01
CA GLN A 424 -2.30 -16.55 -6.45
C GLN A 424 -2.24 -15.30 -5.57
N LEU A 425 -3.40 -14.72 -5.21
CA LEU A 425 -3.46 -13.53 -4.36
C LEU A 425 -3.08 -13.83 -2.91
N GLU A 426 -3.47 -14.98 -2.38
CA GLU A 426 -3.08 -15.44 -1.04
C GLU A 426 -1.56 -15.68 -0.96
N GLU A 427 -0.96 -16.27 -2.00
CA GLU A 427 0.49 -16.42 -2.09
C GLU A 427 1.20 -15.06 -2.14
N ALA A 428 0.76 -14.12 -2.99
CA ALA A 428 1.30 -12.77 -3.01
C ALA A 428 1.18 -12.05 -1.66
N GLY A 429 0.06 -12.25 -0.96
CA GLY A 429 -0.17 -11.71 0.38
C GLY A 429 0.80 -12.29 1.42
N ASN A 430 1.18 -13.56 1.27
CA ASN A 430 2.19 -14.20 2.12
C ASN A 430 3.60 -13.70 1.84
N LEU A 431 3.96 -13.45 0.58
CA LEU A 431 5.27 -12.88 0.20
C LEU A 431 5.42 -11.43 0.71
N SER A 432 4.44 -10.58 0.41
CA SER A 432 4.43 -9.15 0.78
C SER A 432 4.15 -8.88 2.27
N GLY A 433 3.58 -9.86 2.99
CA GLY A 433 3.01 -9.65 4.31
C GLY A 433 1.70 -8.85 4.31
N GLU A 434 1.17 -8.50 3.13
CA GLU A 434 -0.15 -7.89 2.95
C GLU A 434 -1.18 -8.99 2.76
N ARG A 435 -1.40 -9.74 3.85
CA ARG A 435 -2.23 -10.95 3.83
C ARG A 435 -3.65 -10.67 3.37
N VAL A 436 -4.14 -11.55 2.51
CA VAL A 436 -5.55 -11.62 2.13
C VAL A 436 -6.12 -12.95 2.59
N TRP A 437 -7.43 -13.00 2.81
CA TRP A 437 -8.13 -14.22 3.18
C TRP A 437 -9.42 -14.37 2.37
N SER A 438 -9.57 -15.52 1.73
CA SER A 438 -10.74 -15.89 0.95
C SER A 438 -12.04 -15.90 1.76
N LEU A 439 -13.07 -15.25 1.23
CA LEU A 439 -14.45 -15.29 1.73
C LEU A 439 -15.39 -15.85 0.66
N PRO A 440 -16.49 -16.53 1.07
CA PRO A 440 -17.33 -17.27 0.14
C PRO A 440 -18.13 -16.34 -0.80
N MET A 441 -18.35 -16.82 -2.02
CA MET A 441 -19.16 -16.19 -3.08
C MET A 441 -20.30 -17.12 -3.52
N TRP A 442 -20.97 -17.78 -2.56
CA TRP A 442 -22.07 -18.70 -2.85
C TRP A 442 -23.29 -17.96 -3.40
N SER A 443 -23.96 -18.55 -4.39
CA SER A 443 -25.03 -17.89 -5.15
C SER A 443 -26.29 -17.63 -4.33
N GLU A 444 -26.51 -18.35 -3.24
CA GLU A 444 -27.65 -18.15 -2.34
C GLU A 444 -27.66 -16.77 -1.69
N TYR A 445 -26.48 -16.13 -1.53
CA TYR A 445 -26.39 -14.76 -1.03
C TYR A 445 -26.90 -13.73 -2.05
N GLU A 446 -27.00 -14.07 -3.34
CA GLU A 446 -27.57 -13.16 -4.35
C GLU A 446 -29.04 -12.85 -4.11
N GLU A 447 -29.77 -13.75 -3.46
CA GLU A 447 -31.16 -13.52 -3.05
C GLU A 447 -31.30 -12.28 -2.16
N LEU A 448 -30.25 -11.94 -1.40
CA LEU A 448 -30.22 -10.75 -0.55
C LEU A 448 -30.18 -9.45 -1.35
N LEU A 449 -29.71 -9.47 -2.60
CA LEU A 449 -29.54 -8.29 -3.46
C LEU A 449 -30.74 -8.05 -4.39
N LYS A 450 -31.80 -8.88 -4.32
CA LYS A 450 -32.98 -8.70 -5.16
C LYS A 450 -33.71 -7.40 -4.81
N SER A 451 -33.93 -6.58 -5.83
CA SER A 451 -34.84 -5.43 -5.76
C SER A 451 -36.22 -5.81 -6.32
N ARG A 452 -37.27 -5.13 -5.84
CA ARG A 452 -38.63 -5.26 -6.38
C ARG A 452 -38.89 -4.32 -7.57
N VAL A 453 -38.04 -3.31 -7.75
CA VAL A 453 -38.28 -2.19 -8.67
C VAL A 453 -37.11 -1.91 -9.61
N ALA A 454 -35.96 -2.54 -9.38
CA ALA A 454 -34.77 -2.46 -10.21
C ALA A 454 -34.15 -3.87 -10.39
N ASP A 455 -33.12 -3.98 -11.23
CA ASP A 455 -32.43 -5.26 -11.47
C ASP A 455 -31.66 -5.74 -10.22
N VAL A 456 -31.16 -4.81 -9.39
CA VAL A 456 -30.41 -5.11 -8.18
C VAL A 456 -30.54 -3.99 -7.14
N ALA A 457 -30.52 -4.33 -5.85
CA ALA A 457 -30.39 -3.35 -4.76
C ALA A 457 -28.91 -3.13 -4.41
N ASN A 458 -28.53 -1.90 -4.07
CA ASN A 458 -27.11 -1.61 -3.76
C ASN A 458 -26.63 -2.22 -2.43
N ILE A 459 -27.53 -2.61 -1.53
CA ILE A 459 -27.18 -3.35 -0.31
C ILE A 459 -28.03 -4.62 -0.18
N GLY A 460 -27.54 -5.57 0.61
CA GLY A 460 -28.31 -6.76 0.97
C GLY A 460 -29.51 -6.43 1.86
N SER A 461 -30.59 -7.19 1.73
CA SER A 461 -31.81 -7.08 2.56
C SER A 461 -31.62 -7.52 4.03
N SER A 462 -30.47 -8.14 4.33
CA SER A 462 -30.08 -8.58 5.67
C SER A 462 -28.96 -7.71 6.25
N ARG A 463 -28.89 -7.62 7.59
CA ARG A 463 -27.77 -6.99 8.30
C ARG A 463 -26.49 -7.83 8.29
N GLY A 464 -26.57 -9.13 7.99
CA GLY A 464 -25.42 -10.03 7.92
C GLY A 464 -24.79 -10.07 6.52
N ALA A 465 -23.56 -10.60 6.44
CA ALA A 465 -22.86 -10.85 5.17
C ALA A 465 -22.64 -9.59 4.29
N GLY A 466 -22.41 -8.43 4.91
CA GLY A 466 -22.24 -7.16 4.19
C GLY A 466 -21.10 -7.14 3.17
N SER A 467 -19.96 -7.76 3.49
CA SER A 467 -18.81 -7.86 2.56
C SER A 467 -19.08 -8.82 1.40
N ILE A 468 -19.72 -9.97 1.68
CA ILE A 468 -20.10 -10.96 0.65
C ILE A 468 -21.12 -10.34 -0.32
N THR A 469 -22.16 -9.69 0.20
CA THR A 469 -23.17 -9.02 -0.66
C THR A 469 -22.59 -7.84 -1.44
N ALA A 470 -21.60 -7.13 -0.91
CA ALA A 470 -20.88 -6.10 -1.65
C ALA A 470 -20.07 -6.69 -2.82
N ALA A 471 -19.33 -7.79 -2.58
CA ALA A 471 -18.58 -8.48 -3.62
C ALA A 471 -19.50 -9.08 -4.70
N LEU A 472 -20.63 -9.70 -4.31
CA LEU A 472 -21.62 -10.21 -5.26
C LEU A 472 -22.28 -9.10 -6.07
N PHE A 473 -22.51 -7.92 -5.47
CA PHE A 473 -22.95 -6.75 -6.21
C PHE A 473 -21.92 -6.39 -7.30
N LEU A 474 -20.64 -6.25 -6.96
CA LEU A 474 -19.58 -5.93 -7.92
C LEU A 474 -19.44 -6.98 -9.03
N LYS A 475 -19.57 -8.28 -8.69
CA LYS A 475 -19.47 -9.37 -9.67
C LYS A 475 -20.49 -9.25 -10.81
N LYS A 476 -21.66 -8.65 -10.57
CA LYS A 476 -22.68 -8.41 -11.62
C LYS A 476 -22.23 -7.43 -12.70
N PHE A 477 -21.16 -6.69 -12.48
CA PHE A 477 -20.64 -5.67 -13.39
C PHE A 477 -19.34 -6.07 -14.09
N VAL A 478 -18.92 -7.34 -13.95
CA VAL A 478 -17.78 -7.93 -14.68
C VAL A 478 -18.21 -9.20 -15.39
N HIS A 479 -18.18 -9.18 -16.73
CA HIS A 479 -18.75 -10.23 -17.57
C HIS A 479 -17.69 -11.15 -18.19
N LYS A 480 -16.61 -10.59 -18.75
CA LYS A 480 -15.65 -11.38 -19.55
C LYS A 480 -14.39 -11.74 -18.78
N ALA A 481 -13.79 -10.78 -18.08
CA ALA A 481 -12.54 -11.01 -17.38
C ALA A 481 -12.69 -11.95 -16.18
N ARG A 482 -11.62 -12.69 -15.87
CA ARG A 482 -11.44 -13.28 -14.54
C ARG A 482 -11.40 -12.12 -13.54
N TRP A 483 -11.98 -12.26 -12.35
CA TRP A 483 -12.16 -11.12 -11.45
C TRP A 483 -11.92 -11.48 -9.99
N ALA A 484 -11.23 -10.60 -9.27
CA ALA A 484 -11.14 -10.63 -7.82
C ALA A 484 -11.38 -9.23 -7.24
N HIS A 485 -12.11 -9.18 -6.13
CA HIS A 485 -12.26 -8.00 -5.28
C HIS A 485 -11.46 -8.18 -4.00
N ILE A 486 -10.73 -7.14 -3.60
CA ILE A 486 -9.97 -7.08 -2.35
C ILE A 486 -10.55 -5.96 -1.47
N ASP A 487 -11.25 -6.33 -0.40
CA ASP A 487 -11.78 -5.38 0.58
C ASP A 487 -10.72 -5.05 1.63
N ILE A 488 -10.13 -3.86 1.49
CA ILE A 488 -9.01 -3.36 2.31
C ILE A 488 -9.48 -2.43 3.44
N ALA A 489 -10.79 -2.34 3.73
CA ALA A 489 -11.30 -1.42 4.76
C ALA A 489 -10.66 -1.66 6.14
N GLY A 490 -10.33 -2.92 6.49
CA GLY A 490 -9.65 -3.25 7.74
C GLY A 490 -8.16 -2.94 7.74
N THR A 491 -7.51 -2.93 6.58
CA THR A 491 -6.04 -2.89 6.47
C THR A 491 -5.49 -1.56 5.95
N ALA A 492 -6.34 -0.66 5.48
CA ALA A 492 -5.91 0.60 4.86
C ALA A 492 -5.30 1.62 5.83
N TRP A 493 -5.68 1.67 7.13
CA TRP A 493 -5.11 2.64 8.10
C TRP A 493 -5.02 2.20 9.57
N GLU A 494 -5.69 1.14 10.02
CA GLU A 494 -5.69 0.72 11.45
C GLU A 494 -4.88 -0.55 11.73
N MET A 495 -4.01 -0.97 10.80
CA MET A 495 -3.14 -2.11 11.05
C MET A 495 -2.24 -1.85 12.26
N PRO A 496 -1.86 -2.91 13.00
CA PRO A 496 -0.92 -2.79 14.12
C PRO A 496 0.36 -2.09 13.70
N GLN A 497 0.86 -1.24 14.57
CA GLN A 497 2.13 -0.55 14.35
C GLN A 497 3.28 -1.56 14.32
N ARG A 498 4.19 -1.34 13.39
CA ARG A 498 5.45 -2.08 13.24
C ARG A 498 6.60 -1.07 13.13
N SER A 499 7.84 -1.55 13.20
CA SER A 499 9.00 -0.68 13.01
C SER A 499 9.05 -0.06 11.61
N TYR A 500 8.61 -0.79 10.58
CA TYR A 500 8.49 -0.28 9.21
C TYR A 500 7.17 0.46 8.91
N ARG A 501 6.19 0.43 9.83
CA ARG A 501 4.85 1.01 9.63
C ARG A 501 4.32 1.68 10.90
N GLY A 502 4.38 3.00 10.95
CA GLY A 502 3.76 3.81 12.00
C GLY A 502 2.23 3.90 11.91
N LYS A 503 1.64 4.74 12.76
CA LYS A 503 0.20 5.09 12.73
C LYS A 503 -0.18 5.79 11.41
N GLY A 504 -1.43 5.62 10.96
CA GLY A 504 -1.97 6.26 9.77
C GLY A 504 -2.11 5.27 8.61
N PRO A 505 -2.21 5.76 7.36
CA PRO A 505 -2.43 4.88 6.22
C PRO A 505 -1.27 3.91 6.06
N THR A 506 -1.56 2.71 5.56
CA THR A 506 -0.61 1.60 5.48
C THR A 506 0.02 1.44 4.11
N GLY A 507 -0.65 1.92 3.06
CA GLY A 507 -0.29 1.65 1.66
C GLY A 507 -0.59 0.22 1.22
N PHE A 508 -1.46 -0.49 1.97
CA PHE A 508 -1.85 -1.88 1.67
C PHE A 508 -2.38 -2.01 0.24
N GLY A 509 -1.90 -3.03 -0.47
CA GLY A 509 -2.28 -3.33 -1.85
C GLY A 509 -1.13 -3.08 -2.82
N VAL A 510 -0.24 -2.12 -2.55
CA VAL A 510 0.89 -1.81 -3.45
C VAL A 510 1.86 -2.99 -3.53
N ARG A 511 2.33 -3.50 -2.37
CA ARG A 511 3.28 -4.62 -2.35
C ARG A 511 2.60 -5.93 -2.74
N LEU A 512 1.35 -6.13 -2.31
CA LEU A 512 0.53 -7.26 -2.74
C LEU A 512 0.43 -7.37 -4.26
N LEU A 513 -0.02 -6.31 -4.94
CA LEU A 513 -0.20 -6.31 -6.39
C LEU A 513 1.13 -6.41 -7.13
N TYR A 514 2.17 -5.71 -6.65
CA TYR A 514 3.50 -5.78 -7.25
C TYR A 514 4.05 -7.22 -7.23
N HIS A 515 4.01 -7.90 -6.07
CA HIS A 515 4.47 -9.28 -5.99
C HIS A 515 3.58 -10.26 -6.77
N TRP A 516 2.25 -10.04 -6.78
CA TRP A 516 1.35 -10.84 -7.60
C TRP A 516 1.68 -10.69 -9.09
N LEU A 517 1.83 -9.47 -9.61
CA LEU A 517 2.19 -9.21 -11.00
C LEU A 517 3.53 -9.87 -11.36
N LYS A 518 4.57 -9.59 -10.55
CA LYS A 518 5.95 -9.96 -10.86
C LYS A 518 6.23 -11.46 -10.70
N HIS A 519 5.85 -12.05 -9.57
CA HIS A 519 6.31 -13.40 -9.21
C HIS A 519 5.28 -14.49 -9.50
N ILE A 520 4.01 -14.13 -9.72
CA ILE A 520 2.94 -15.12 -9.79
C ILE A 520 2.22 -15.05 -11.13
N PHE A 521 1.68 -13.88 -11.49
CA PHE A 521 0.97 -13.69 -12.76
C PHE A 521 1.90 -13.91 -13.96
N LEU A 522 3.07 -13.26 -13.98
CA LEU A 522 4.02 -13.41 -15.08
C LEU A 522 4.63 -14.81 -15.12
N ALA A 523 4.93 -15.43 -13.98
CA ALA A 523 5.43 -16.80 -13.92
C ALA A 523 4.41 -17.81 -14.49
N ALA A 524 3.13 -17.69 -14.11
CA ALA A 524 2.07 -18.55 -14.65
C ALA A 524 1.87 -18.37 -16.17
N LYS A 525 2.17 -17.19 -16.71
CA LYS A 525 2.12 -16.93 -18.15
C LYS A 525 3.31 -17.53 -18.90
N GLU A 526 4.50 -17.57 -18.28
CA GLU A 526 5.68 -18.24 -18.83
C GLU A 526 5.46 -19.76 -18.90
N GLU A 527 4.83 -20.38 -17.90
CA GLU A 527 4.52 -21.82 -17.90
C GLU A 527 3.43 -22.21 -18.91
N SER A 528 2.60 -21.25 -19.33
CA SER A 528 1.49 -21.47 -20.27
C SER A 528 1.88 -21.26 -21.74
N GLN A 529 3.09 -20.75 -22.03
CA GLN A 529 3.65 -20.53 -23.36
C GLN A 529 4.58 -21.68 -23.75
#